data_AF-A0A7S2PHK8-F1
#
_entry.id   AF-A0A7S2PHK8-F1
#
_cell.length_a   1.000
_cell.length_b   1.000
_cell.length_c   1.000
_cell.angle_alpha   90.00
_cell.angle_beta   90.00
_cell.angle_gamma   90.00
#
_symmetry.space_group_name_H-M   'P 1'
#
loop_
_entity.id
_entity.type
_entity.pdbx_description
1 polymer ?
#
loop_
_entity_poly.entity_id
_entity_poly.type
_entity_poly.pdbx_seq_one_letter_code
_entity_poly.pdbx_strand_id
1 'polypeptide(L)'
;DVRTYNLVLSAWANEKGPKEAEEVLQRLESHKSINPNSISYITCMDAYARVGDAHNNLRVLSMMEKSFKKGNENAKPTRRAYTSALNGLAKSGRGDAGARAEALVNTMEKLYKAGDTDMKPDTTVYNILINCHKSSATRAEKVLYKMGKRDVVSYTTVINAYSTQGGENAAKRAQSLLDEMQNDDVEPNAQTFNGAITAWSRSGSSAAAKKADGLLKKMEDLQIEPSAKVYTSVISAWSKSHEPGAALRAEILLKVMHAMYKKGNHSMKPN
;
A
#
# COMPACT_ATOMS: atom_id res chain seq x y z
N ASP A 1 -32.24 -13.12 -14.25
CA ASP A 1 -32.35 -12.86 -12.79
C ASP A 1 -31.17 -11.97 -12.35
N VAL A 2 -31.00 -11.63 -11.05
CA VAL A 2 -29.83 -10.84 -10.58
C VAL A 2 -28.50 -11.52 -10.92
N ARG A 3 -28.47 -12.86 -10.93
CA ARG A 3 -27.24 -13.64 -11.19
C ARG A 3 -26.78 -13.43 -12.64
N THR A 4 -27.69 -13.43 -13.60
CA THR A 4 -27.39 -13.15 -15.02
C THR A 4 -26.74 -11.78 -15.19
N TYR A 5 -27.29 -10.73 -14.55
CA TYR A 5 -26.70 -9.39 -14.59
C TYR A 5 -25.31 -9.36 -13.96
N ASN A 6 -25.12 -10.05 -12.83
CA ASN A 6 -23.81 -10.14 -12.17
C ASN A 6 -22.75 -10.84 -13.03
N LEU A 7 -23.13 -11.81 -13.87
CA LEU A 7 -22.21 -12.43 -14.82
C LEU A 7 -21.76 -11.43 -15.90
N VAL A 8 -22.68 -10.65 -16.45
CA VAL A 8 -22.37 -9.61 -17.44
C VAL A 8 -21.52 -8.49 -16.83
N LEU A 9 -21.85 -8.05 -15.61
CA LEU A 9 -21.03 -7.10 -14.83
C LEU A 9 -19.61 -7.62 -14.65
N SER A 10 -19.48 -8.89 -14.30
CA SER A 10 -18.17 -9.52 -14.09
C SER A 10 -17.36 -9.61 -15.39
N ALA A 11 -18.01 -9.89 -16.52
CA ALA A 11 -17.37 -9.90 -17.84
C ALA A 11 -16.78 -8.52 -18.16
N TRP A 12 -17.58 -7.45 -18.06
CA TRP A 12 -17.09 -6.07 -18.29
C TRP A 12 -16.00 -5.64 -17.30
N ALA A 13 -16.15 -6.01 -16.02
CA ALA A 13 -15.13 -5.74 -15.01
C ALA A 13 -13.78 -6.42 -15.35
N ASN A 14 -13.82 -7.61 -15.94
CA ASN A 14 -12.63 -8.35 -16.36
C ASN A 14 -11.97 -7.75 -17.62
N GLU A 15 -12.76 -7.18 -18.53
CA GLU A 15 -12.27 -6.44 -19.69
C GLU A 15 -11.78 -5.01 -19.34
N LYS A 16 -11.83 -4.62 -18.06
CA LYS A 16 -11.52 -3.25 -17.61
C LYS A 16 -12.41 -2.19 -18.29
N GLY A 17 -13.67 -2.55 -18.59
CA GLY A 17 -14.72 -1.65 -19.06
C GLY A 17 -15.66 -1.22 -17.92
N PRO A 18 -15.24 -0.29 -17.04
CA PRO A 18 -16.04 0.06 -15.87
C PRO A 18 -17.30 0.88 -16.23
N LYS A 19 -17.29 1.61 -17.35
CA LYS A 19 -18.46 2.38 -17.82
C LYS A 19 -19.57 1.44 -18.28
N GLU A 20 -19.21 0.43 -19.06
CA GLU A 20 -20.10 -0.60 -19.56
C GLU A 20 -20.64 -1.45 -18.41
N ALA A 21 -19.80 -1.78 -17.43
CA ALA A 21 -20.26 -2.40 -16.18
C ALA A 21 -21.29 -1.50 -15.46
N GLU A 22 -21.03 -0.20 -15.37
CA GLU A 22 -21.99 0.71 -14.73
C GLU A 22 -23.31 0.82 -15.51
N GLU A 23 -23.29 0.87 -16.84
CA GLU A 23 -24.52 0.86 -17.64
C GLU A 23 -25.38 -0.37 -17.34
N VAL A 24 -24.75 -1.54 -17.18
CA VAL A 24 -25.45 -2.77 -16.78
C VAL A 24 -26.04 -2.65 -15.37
N LEU A 25 -25.31 -2.04 -14.44
CA LEU A 25 -25.79 -1.78 -13.08
C LEU A 25 -26.99 -0.81 -13.07
N GLN A 26 -26.93 0.27 -13.86
CA GLN A 26 -28.03 1.23 -13.99
C GLN A 26 -29.27 0.60 -14.62
N ARG A 27 -29.10 -0.30 -15.60
CA ARG A 27 -30.21 -1.10 -16.15
C ARG A 27 -30.82 -2.04 -15.11
N LEU A 28 -30.02 -2.54 -14.17
CA LEU A 28 -30.52 -3.36 -13.06
C LEU A 28 -31.26 -2.49 -12.02
N GLU A 29 -30.82 -1.27 -11.74
CA GLU A 29 -31.50 -0.33 -10.85
C GLU A 29 -32.86 0.17 -11.38
N SER A 30 -33.02 0.25 -12.71
CA SER A 30 -34.27 0.69 -13.33
C SER A 30 -35.31 -0.42 -13.48
N HIS A 31 -34.96 -1.66 -13.16
CA HIS A 31 -35.85 -2.81 -13.29
C HIS A 31 -36.90 -2.86 -12.17
N LYS A 32 -38.17 -3.09 -12.50
CA LYS A 32 -39.28 -3.02 -11.52
C LYS A 32 -39.32 -4.17 -10.51
N SER A 33 -38.83 -5.35 -10.89
CA SER A 33 -38.96 -6.59 -10.10
C SER A 33 -37.64 -7.18 -9.61
N ILE A 34 -36.51 -6.63 -10.05
CA ILE A 34 -35.18 -7.18 -9.78
C ILE A 34 -34.33 -6.03 -9.26
N ASN A 35 -33.70 -6.21 -8.10
CA ASN A 35 -32.86 -5.19 -7.49
C ASN A 35 -31.38 -5.60 -7.51
N PRO A 36 -30.44 -4.66 -7.70
CA PRO A 36 -29.03 -4.93 -7.50
C PRO A 36 -28.75 -5.34 -6.06
N ASN A 37 -27.77 -6.22 -5.87
CA ASN A 37 -27.28 -6.60 -4.55
C ASN A 37 -25.85 -6.11 -4.33
N SER A 38 -25.28 -6.39 -3.16
CA SER A 38 -23.91 -5.97 -2.83
C SER A 38 -22.87 -6.49 -3.83
N ILE A 39 -23.07 -7.66 -4.44
CA ILE A 39 -22.16 -8.19 -5.48
C ILE A 39 -22.23 -7.33 -6.74
N SER A 40 -23.43 -6.90 -7.16
CA SER A 40 -23.61 -6.04 -8.34
C SER A 40 -22.81 -4.73 -8.20
N TYR A 41 -22.97 -4.04 -7.07
CA TYR A 41 -22.25 -2.79 -6.78
C TYR A 41 -20.74 -3.01 -6.65
N ILE A 42 -20.31 -4.00 -5.85
CA ILE A 42 -18.87 -4.29 -5.62
C ILE A 42 -18.16 -4.62 -6.93
N THR A 43 -18.79 -5.37 -7.84
CA THR A 43 -18.19 -5.74 -9.13
C THR A 43 -17.92 -4.50 -9.99
N CYS A 44 -18.86 -3.56 -10.04
CA CYS A 44 -18.68 -2.28 -10.72
C CYS A 44 -17.62 -1.40 -10.02
N MET A 45 -17.62 -1.35 -8.69
CA MET A 45 -16.59 -0.65 -7.92
C MET A 45 -15.19 -1.22 -8.19
N ASP A 46 -15.03 -2.55 -8.18
CA ASP A 46 -13.76 -3.22 -8.46
C ASP A 46 -13.26 -2.93 -9.88
N ALA A 47 -14.16 -2.81 -10.87
CA ALA A 47 -13.81 -2.38 -12.21
C ALA A 47 -13.21 -0.96 -12.22
N TYR A 48 -13.87 0.00 -11.56
CA TYR A 48 -13.34 1.37 -11.43
C TYR A 48 -12.04 1.42 -10.61
N ALA A 49 -11.91 0.61 -9.57
CA ALA A 49 -10.71 0.53 -8.75
C ALA A 49 -9.51 -0.01 -9.55
N ARG A 50 -9.72 -0.95 -10.49
CA ARG A 50 -8.65 -1.48 -11.37
C ARG A 50 -8.08 -0.42 -12.29
N VAL A 51 -8.89 0.51 -12.77
CA VAL A 51 -8.44 1.63 -13.64
C VAL A 51 -8.02 2.87 -12.86
N GLY A 52 -8.16 2.88 -11.53
CA GLY A 52 -7.77 4.01 -10.67
C GLY A 52 -8.75 5.18 -10.67
N ASP A 53 -9.97 5.01 -11.19
CA ASP A 53 -10.98 6.05 -11.20
C ASP A 53 -11.73 6.10 -9.86
N ALA A 54 -11.15 6.82 -8.90
CA ALA A 54 -11.74 7.00 -7.58
C ALA A 54 -13.05 7.81 -7.60
N HIS A 55 -13.29 8.66 -8.60
CA HIS A 55 -14.49 9.49 -8.62
C HIS A 55 -15.73 8.63 -8.87
N ASN A 56 -15.71 7.85 -9.96
CA ASN A 56 -16.82 6.98 -10.28
C ASN A 56 -16.95 5.81 -9.31
N ASN A 57 -15.83 5.26 -8.81
CA ASN A 57 -15.88 4.25 -7.76
C ASN A 57 -16.65 4.74 -6.51
N LEU A 58 -16.32 5.93 -5.98
CA LEU A 58 -17.01 6.50 -4.82
C LEU A 58 -18.47 6.85 -5.11
N ARG A 59 -18.78 7.21 -6.37
CA ARG A 59 -20.17 7.45 -6.80
C ARG A 59 -20.98 6.16 -6.76
N VAL A 60 -20.43 5.03 -7.21
CA VAL A 60 -21.09 3.72 -7.13
C VAL A 60 -21.31 3.30 -5.66
N LEU A 61 -20.36 3.57 -4.76
CA LEU A 61 -20.58 3.36 -3.32
C LEU A 61 -21.75 4.21 -2.79
N SER A 62 -21.84 5.47 -3.21
CA SER A 62 -22.93 6.37 -2.82
C SER A 62 -24.29 5.89 -3.38
N MET A 63 -24.30 5.31 -4.58
CA MET A 63 -25.50 4.67 -5.16
C MET A 63 -25.94 3.47 -4.32
N MET A 64 -24.99 2.61 -3.93
CA MET A 64 -25.25 1.47 -3.04
C MET A 64 -25.84 1.89 -1.70
N GLU A 65 -25.24 2.88 -1.04
CA GLU A 65 -25.75 3.43 0.24
C GLU A 65 -27.16 4.02 0.10
N LYS A 66 -27.43 4.71 -1.02
CA LYS A 66 -28.76 5.28 -1.32
C LYS A 66 -29.79 4.18 -1.60
N SER A 67 -29.40 3.12 -2.30
CA SER A 67 -30.24 1.95 -2.58
C SER A 67 -30.66 1.25 -1.29
N PHE A 68 -29.70 1.01 -0.38
CA PHE A 68 -29.96 0.44 0.93
C PHE A 68 -30.92 1.30 1.76
N LYS A 69 -30.69 2.62 1.84
CA LYS A 69 -31.58 3.55 2.57
C LYS A 69 -33.00 3.62 2.02
N LYS A 70 -33.21 3.30 0.74
CA LYS A 70 -34.53 3.22 0.10
C LYS A 70 -35.27 1.90 0.37
N GLY A 71 -34.68 0.99 1.14
CA GLY A 71 -35.29 -0.30 1.51
C GLY A 71 -34.74 -1.51 0.75
N ASN A 72 -33.71 -1.36 -0.08
CA ASN A 72 -33.05 -2.51 -0.71
C ASN A 72 -32.04 -3.16 0.25
N GLU A 73 -32.52 -4.05 1.11
CA GLU A 73 -31.69 -4.75 2.12
C GLU A 73 -30.53 -5.54 1.48
N ASN A 74 -30.71 -6.07 0.27
CA ASN A 74 -29.69 -6.81 -0.46
C ASN A 74 -28.52 -5.95 -0.94
N ALA A 75 -28.66 -4.62 -0.90
CA ALA A 75 -27.61 -3.66 -1.24
C ALA A 75 -26.93 -3.08 0.01
N LYS A 76 -27.06 -3.69 1.20
CA LYS A 76 -26.36 -3.26 2.42
C LYS A 76 -24.85 -3.11 2.12
N PRO A 77 -24.26 -1.89 2.30
CA PRO A 77 -22.82 -1.69 2.22
C PRO A 77 -22.10 -2.71 3.09
N THR A 78 -21.08 -3.34 2.53
CA THR A 78 -20.28 -4.35 3.26
C THR A 78 -18.86 -3.83 3.44
N ARG A 79 -18.09 -4.42 4.35
CA ARG A 79 -16.65 -4.16 4.47
C ARG A 79 -15.91 -4.31 3.13
N ARG A 80 -16.35 -5.25 2.27
CA ARG A 80 -15.80 -5.43 0.92
C ARG A 80 -16.04 -4.21 0.02
N ALA A 81 -17.22 -3.59 0.09
CA ALA A 81 -17.52 -2.38 -0.67
C ALA A 81 -16.60 -1.21 -0.24
N TYR A 82 -16.47 -0.97 1.06
CA TYR A 82 -15.55 0.06 1.56
C TYR A 82 -14.08 -0.26 1.22
N THR A 83 -13.66 -1.52 1.31
CA THR A 83 -12.31 -1.97 0.90
C THR A 83 -12.06 -1.71 -0.59
N SER A 84 -13.04 -1.97 -1.45
CA SER A 84 -12.96 -1.67 -2.89
C SER A 84 -12.82 -0.16 -3.14
N ALA A 85 -13.56 0.66 -2.39
CA ALA A 85 -13.44 2.11 -2.49
C ALA A 85 -12.09 2.66 -2.04
N LEU A 86 -11.57 2.14 -0.92
CA LEU A 86 -10.23 2.45 -0.45
C LEU A 86 -9.16 2.05 -1.48
N ASN A 87 -9.30 0.88 -2.10
CA ASN A 87 -8.40 0.44 -3.16
C ASN A 87 -8.45 1.36 -4.39
N GLY A 88 -9.64 1.81 -4.79
CA GLY A 88 -9.79 2.79 -5.86
C GLY A 88 -9.08 4.11 -5.53
N LEU A 89 -9.20 4.60 -4.29
CA LEU A 89 -8.49 5.78 -3.83
C LEU A 89 -6.97 5.59 -3.84
N ALA A 90 -6.46 4.48 -3.31
CA ALA A 90 -5.03 4.18 -3.28
C ALA A 90 -4.39 4.14 -4.67
N LYS A 91 -5.12 3.67 -5.68
CA LYS A 91 -4.66 3.58 -7.07
C LYS A 91 -4.83 4.85 -7.88
N SER A 92 -5.69 5.78 -7.45
CA SER A 92 -5.99 7.00 -8.20
C SER A 92 -4.85 8.02 -8.30
N GLY A 93 -3.85 7.92 -7.42
CA GLY A 93 -2.75 8.90 -7.36
C GLY A 93 -3.17 10.32 -6.96
N ARG A 94 -4.44 10.53 -6.58
CA ARG A 94 -4.96 11.85 -6.20
C ARG A 94 -4.35 12.34 -4.88
N GLY A 95 -4.04 13.63 -4.79
CA GLY A 95 -3.52 14.24 -3.57
C GLY A 95 -4.49 14.21 -2.39
N ASP A 96 -5.81 14.20 -2.65
CA ASP A 96 -6.86 14.10 -1.63
C ASP A 96 -7.25 12.65 -1.28
N ALA A 97 -6.60 11.64 -1.88
CA ALA A 97 -6.92 10.23 -1.66
C ALA A 97 -6.84 9.84 -0.19
N GLY A 98 -5.79 10.28 0.53
CA GLY A 98 -5.61 10.01 1.96
C GLY A 98 -6.76 10.55 2.81
N ALA A 99 -7.13 11.83 2.64
CA ALA A 99 -8.21 12.44 3.43
C ALA A 99 -9.58 11.77 3.17
N ARG A 100 -9.85 11.39 1.91
CA ARG A 100 -11.07 10.64 1.57
C ARG A 100 -11.05 9.22 2.14
N ALA A 101 -9.90 8.56 2.12
CA ALA A 101 -9.73 7.23 2.70
C ALA A 101 -9.94 7.24 4.22
N GLU A 102 -9.41 8.25 4.93
CA GLU A 102 -9.67 8.46 6.36
C GLU A 102 -11.17 8.64 6.63
N ALA A 103 -11.88 9.43 5.80
CA ALA A 103 -13.31 9.62 5.96
C ALA A 103 -14.10 8.31 5.80
N LEU A 104 -13.71 7.43 4.85
CA LEU A 104 -14.33 6.12 4.69
C LEU A 104 -14.07 5.20 5.89
N VAL A 105 -12.82 5.12 6.37
CA VAL A 105 -12.49 4.29 7.55
C VAL A 105 -13.21 4.81 8.80
N ASN A 106 -13.28 6.12 9.00
CA ASN A 106 -14.05 6.72 10.10
C ASN A 106 -15.55 6.37 10.02
N THR A 107 -16.12 6.29 8.81
CA THR A 107 -17.50 5.83 8.61
C THR A 107 -17.65 4.36 9.01
N MET A 108 -16.72 3.49 8.59
CA MET A 108 -16.72 2.08 9.00
C MET A 108 -16.64 1.92 10.52
N GLU A 109 -15.76 2.67 11.18
CA GLU A 109 -15.63 2.65 12.65
C GLU A 109 -16.91 3.13 13.35
N LYS A 110 -17.60 4.14 12.82
CA LYS A 110 -18.88 4.60 13.35
C LYS A 110 -19.96 3.54 13.22
N LEU A 111 -20.05 2.88 12.06
CA LEU A 111 -21.02 1.80 11.83
C LEU A 111 -20.74 0.61 12.75
N TYR A 112 -19.46 0.26 12.94
CA TYR A 112 -19.06 -0.77 13.89
C TYR A 112 -19.48 -0.44 15.32
N LYS A 113 -19.22 0.80 15.78
CA LYS A 113 -19.65 1.27 17.11
C LYS A 113 -21.16 1.33 17.28
N ALA A 114 -21.91 1.51 16.18
CA ALA A 114 -23.37 1.48 16.16
C ALA A 114 -23.96 0.04 16.16
N GLY A 115 -23.11 -0.99 16.17
CA GLY A 115 -23.53 -2.40 16.30
C GLY A 115 -23.35 -3.24 15.03
N ASP A 116 -22.90 -2.67 13.91
CA ASP A 116 -22.64 -3.43 12.68
C ASP A 116 -21.26 -4.11 12.76
N THR A 117 -21.21 -5.30 13.37
CA THR A 117 -19.96 -6.04 13.59
C THR A 117 -19.19 -6.33 12.32
N ASP A 118 -19.88 -6.45 11.18
CA ASP A 118 -19.28 -6.68 9.86
C ASP A 118 -18.46 -5.48 9.36
N MET A 119 -18.65 -4.30 9.94
CA MET A 119 -17.95 -3.07 9.56
C MET A 119 -16.61 -2.87 10.25
N LYS A 120 -16.21 -3.75 11.19
CA LYS A 120 -14.94 -3.63 11.89
C LYS A 120 -13.77 -3.54 10.88
N PRO A 121 -13.01 -2.43 10.86
CA PRO A 121 -11.80 -2.34 10.03
C PRO A 121 -10.80 -3.42 10.45
N ASP A 122 -10.25 -4.12 9.46
CA ASP A 122 -9.20 -5.11 9.66
C ASP A 122 -7.84 -4.57 9.18
N THR A 123 -6.80 -5.39 9.32
CA THR A 123 -5.44 -5.05 8.89
C THR A 123 -5.39 -4.67 7.41
N THR A 124 -6.20 -5.30 6.55
CA THR A 124 -6.29 -4.97 5.11
C THR A 124 -6.77 -3.54 4.90
N VAL A 125 -7.84 -3.12 5.59
CA VAL A 125 -8.38 -1.76 5.50
C VAL A 125 -7.33 -0.72 5.90
N TYR A 126 -6.64 -0.93 7.02
CA TYR A 126 -5.61 -0.01 7.48
C TYR A 126 -4.36 -0.02 6.57
N ASN A 127 -3.94 -1.16 6.03
CA ASN A 127 -2.84 -1.24 5.07
C ASN A 127 -3.14 -0.42 3.80
N ILE A 128 -4.38 -0.48 3.30
CA ILE A 128 -4.79 0.35 2.16
C ILE A 128 -4.79 1.83 2.55
N LEU A 129 -5.29 2.18 3.74
CA LEU A 129 -5.28 3.56 4.24
C LEU A 129 -3.85 4.12 4.36
N ILE A 130 -2.90 3.34 4.89
CA ILE A 130 -1.47 3.72 4.95
C ILE A 130 -0.95 3.98 3.53
N ASN A 131 -1.28 3.12 2.56
CA ASN A 131 -0.88 3.30 1.17
C ASN A 131 -1.49 4.55 0.53
N CYS A 132 -2.73 4.93 0.88
CA CYS A 132 -3.32 6.22 0.46
C CYS A 132 -2.53 7.44 0.99
N HIS A 133 -1.80 7.28 2.10
CA HIS A 133 -0.92 8.29 2.70
C HIS A 133 0.55 8.15 2.32
N LYS A 134 0.91 7.36 1.29
CA LYS A 134 2.32 7.15 0.91
C LYS A 134 3.12 8.43 0.61
N SER A 135 2.45 9.53 0.25
CA SER A 135 3.07 10.85 0.02
C SER A 135 3.29 11.66 1.30
N SER A 136 2.76 11.21 2.44
CA SER A 136 2.85 11.86 3.74
C SER A 136 3.20 10.82 4.81
N ALA A 137 4.49 10.57 4.99
CA ALA A 137 5.00 9.56 5.93
C ALA A 137 4.46 9.74 7.35
N THR A 138 4.33 10.99 7.81
CA THR A 138 3.78 11.31 9.14
C THR A 138 2.30 10.95 9.28
N ARG A 139 1.49 11.07 8.23
CA ARG A 139 0.09 10.61 8.25
C ARG A 139 0.02 9.09 8.18
N ALA A 140 0.82 8.47 7.32
CA ALA A 140 0.92 7.02 7.21
C ALA A 140 1.33 6.38 8.56
N GLU A 141 2.30 6.97 9.26
CA GLU A 141 2.74 6.57 10.59
C GLU A 141 1.63 6.74 11.65
N LYS A 142 0.88 7.85 11.64
CA LYS A 142 -0.27 8.02 12.54
C LYS A 142 -1.32 6.92 12.36
N VAL A 143 -1.53 6.45 11.13
CA VAL A 143 -2.44 5.33 10.86
C VAL A 143 -1.86 4.02 11.38
N LEU A 144 -0.56 3.76 11.20
CA LEU A 144 0.12 2.59 11.73
C LEU A 144 -0.07 2.44 13.25
N TYR A 145 0.05 3.53 14.01
CA TYR A 145 -0.17 3.50 15.46
C TYR A 145 -1.64 3.36 15.89
N LYS A 146 -2.60 3.61 15.00
CA LYS A 146 -4.03 3.32 15.25
C LYS A 146 -4.38 1.84 15.08
N MET A 147 -3.54 1.07 14.39
CA MET A 147 -3.80 -0.35 14.14
C MET A 147 -3.65 -1.16 15.43
N GLY A 148 -4.59 -2.08 15.67
CA GLY A 148 -4.50 -3.03 16.78
C GLY A 148 -3.45 -4.13 16.56
N LYS A 149 -3.34 -4.63 15.32
CA LYS A 149 -2.30 -5.58 14.90
C LYS A 149 -1.59 -5.05 13.66
N ARG A 150 -0.28 -4.86 13.79
CA ARG A 150 0.62 -4.45 12.70
C ARG A 150 1.23 -5.70 12.07
N ASP A 151 1.54 -5.60 10.79
CA ASP A 151 2.20 -6.63 10.02
C ASP A 151 3.34 -6.05 9.17
N VAL A 152 4.08 -6.91 8.50
CA VAL A 152 5.19 -6.50 7.62
C VAL A 152 4.75 -5.51 6.56
N VAL A 153 3.53 -5.63 6.03
CA VAL A 153 3.00 -4.74 5.00
C VAL A 153 2.79 -3.34 5.55
N SER A 154 2.19 -3.22 6.73
CA SER A 154 1.92 -1.94 7.41
C SER A 154 3.22 -1.17 7.68
N TYR A 155 4.22 -1.81 8.28
CA TYR A 155 5.53 -1.22 8.55
C TYR A 155 6.28 -0.86 7.28
N THR A 156 6.40 -1.80 6.34
CA THR A 156 7.14 -1.60 5.09
C THR A 156 6.57 -0.43 4.29
N THR A 157 5.24 -0.25 4.29
CA THR A 157 4.60 0.87 3.57
C THR A 157 4.97 2.22 4.19
N VAL A 158 4.98 2.34 5.53
CA VAL A 158 5.39 3.59 6.22
C VAL A 158 6.87 3.86 6.04
N ILE A 159 7.73 2.85 6.18
CA ILE A 159 9.17 2.95 5.96
C ILE A 159 9.46 3.43 4.53
N ASN A 160 8.76 2.88 3.54
CA ASN A 160 8.88 3.33 2.16
C ASN A 160 8.42 4.78 1.99
N ALA A 161 7.35 5.22 2.66
CA ALA A 161 6.94 6.62 2.65
C ALA A 161 8.06 7.55 3.17
N TYR A 162 8.71 7.21 4.28
CA TYR A 162 9.88 7.95 4.78
C TYR A 162 11.06 7.94 3.81
N SER A 163 11.29 6.81 3.13
CA SER A 163 12.36 6.70 2.12
C SER A 163 12.17 7.68 0.96
N THR A 164 10.92 7.94 0.56
CA THR A 164 10.60 8.90 -0.51
C THR A 164 10.71 10.35 -0.08
N GLN A 165 10.42 10.65 1.20
CA GLN A 165 10.51 11.99 1.77
C GLN A 165 11.96 12.50 1.81
N GLY A 166 12.92 11.62 2.12
CA GLY A 166 14.34 12.00 2.23
C GLY A 166 14.64 12.89 3.44
N GLY A 167 15.92 13.19 3.63
CA GLY A 167 16.42 13.95 4.78
C GLY A 167 16.72 13.08 6.01
N GLU A 168 17.58 13.60 6.89
CA GLU A 168 18.10 12.86 8.05
C GLU A 168 17.01 12.41 9.04
N ASN A 169 16.03 13.27 9.32
CA ASN A 169 14.93 12.94 10.23
C ASN A 169 14.07 11.80 9.67
N ALA A 170 13.82 11.78 8.35
CA ALA A 170 13.07 10.70 7.72
C ALA A 170 13.83 9.37 7.78
N ALA A 171 15.15 9.40 7.57
CA ALA A 171 15.99 8.22 7.69
C ALA A 171 16.04 7.67 9.13
N LYS A 172 16.16 8.55 10.12
CA LYS A 172 16.09 8.16 11.55
C LYS A 172 14.74 7.53 11.90
N ARG A 173 13.62 8.08 11.42
CA ARG A 173 12.29 7.48 11.63
C ARG A 173 12.12 6.15 10.91
N ALA A 174 12.56 6.04 9.65
CA ALA A 174 12.54 4.77 8.90
C ALA A 174 13.32 3.67 9.63
N GLN A 175 14.48 4.00 10.18
CA GLN A 175 15.25 3.05 11.00
C GLN A 175 14.54 2.73 12.33
N SER A 176 13.99 3.73 13.02
CA SER A 176 13.27 3.51 14.28
C SER A 176 12.10 2.53 14.08
N LEU A 177 11.34 2.70 12.99
CA LEU A 177 10.24 1.79 12.64
C LEU A 177 10.74 0.38 12.30
N LEU A 178 11.89 0.25 11.64
CA LEU A 178 12.50 -1.06 11.37
C LEU A 178 12.93 -1.77 12.66
N ASP A 179 13.46 -1.02 13.63
CA ASP A 179 13.86 -1.57 14.93
C ASP A 179 12.62 -1.89 15.79
N GLU A 180 11.55 -1.09 15.72
CA GLU A 180 10.27 -1.35 16.40
C GLU A 180 9.58 -2.64 15.93
N MET A 181 9.78 -3.06 14.68
CA MET A 181 9.20 -4.33 14.17
C MET A 181 9.58 -5.54 15.04
N GLN A 182 10.81 -5.57 15.56
CA GLN A 182 11.26 -6.66 16.44
C GLN A 182 10.52 -6.65 17.78
N ASN A 183 10.19 -5.48 18.31
CA ASN A 183 9.44 -5.35 19.57
C ASN A 183 7.97 -5.74 19.41
N ASP A 184 7.43 -5.61 18.19
CA ASP A 184 6.06 -6.00 17.84
C ASP A 184 5.97 -7.47 17.35
N ASP A 185 7.04 -8.27 17.49
CA ASP A 185 7.16 -9.64 16.97
C ASP A 185 6.85 -9.76 15.46
N VAL A 186 7.22 -8.73 14.69
CA VAL A 186 7.07 -8.68 13.23
C VAL A 186 8.45 -8.80 12.58
N GLU A 187 8.69 -9.87 11.83
CA GLU A 187 9.99 -10.06 11.17
C GLU A 187 10.13 -9.14 9.94
N PRO A 188 11.17 -8.29 9.88
CA PRO A 188 11.44 -7.48 8.70
C PRO A 188 11.87 -8.36 7.52
N ASN A 189 11.48 -7.97 6.31
CA ASN A 189 11.89 -8.65 5.09
C ASN A 189 12.81 -7.77 4.23
N ALA A 190 13.27 -8.31 3.10
CA ALA A 190 14.15 -7.60 2.18
C ALA A 190 13.60 -6.24 1.69
N GLN A 191 12.27 -6.10 1.53
CA GLN A 191 11.64 -4.84 1.14
C GLN A 191 11.69 -3.82 2.27
N THR A 192 11.47 -4.25 3.52
CA THR A 192 11.55 -3.40 4.70
C THR A 192 12.95 -2.80 4.86
N PHE A 193 13.98 -3.63 4.78
CA PHE A 193 15.37 -3.17 4.84
C PHE A 193 15.73 -2.27 3.67
N ASN A 194 15.32 -2.62 2.45
CA ASN A 194 15.55 -1.79 1.27
C ASN A 194 14.98 -0.37 1.45
N GLY A 195 13.78 -0.24 2.03
CA GLY A 195 13.17 1.04 2.35
C GLY A 195 14.01 1.88 3.34
N ALA A 196 14.45 1.27 4.44
CA ALA A 196 15.29 1.95 5.44
C ALA A 196 16.67 2.35 4.90
N ILE A 197 17.32 1.47 4.14
CA ILE A 197 18.62 1.74 3.48
C ILE A 197 18.48 2.85 2.44
N THR A 198 17.41 2.83 1.65
CA THR A 198 17.10 3.90 0.69
C THR A 198 16.86 5.24 1.40
N ALA A 199 16.18 5.24 2.55
CA ALA A 199 15.98 6.44 3.35
C ALA A 199 17.33 7.03 3.80
N TRP A 200 18.26 6.21 4.30
CA TRP A 200 19.60 6.66 4.65
C TRP A 200 20.40 7.17 3.44
N SER A 201 20.35 6.47 2.30
CA SER A 201 21.03 6.89 1.07
C SER A 201 20.55 8.25 0.52
N ARG A 202 19.29 8.62 0.84
CA ARG A 202 18.66 9.90 0.47
C ARG A 202 18.62 10.92 1.62
N SER A 203 19.28 10.62 2.74
CA SER A 203 19.19 11.45 3.95
C SER A 203 20.02 12.73 3.89
N GLY A 204 21.08 12.75 3.08
CA GLY A 204 22.10 13.82 3.11
C GLY A 204 22.94 13.84 4.40
N SER A 205 22.72 12.90 5.32
CA SER A 205 23.47 12.82 6.58
C SER A 205 24.90 12.36 6.34
N SER A 206 25.86 12.90 7.07
CA SER A 206 27.26 12.42 7.04
C SER A 206 27.37 10.95 7.47
N ALA A 207 26.46 10.50 8.34
CA ALA A 207 26.38 9.12 8.81
C ALA A 207 25.68 8.16 7.82
N ALA A 208 25.13 8.66 6.71
CA ALA A 208 24.31 7.90 5.76
C ALA A 208 24.99 6.61 5.31
N ALA A 209 26.25 6.71 4.89
CA ALA A 209 27.04 5.59 4.40
C ALA A 209 27.21 4.49 5.45
N LYS A 210 27.68 4.85 6.66
CA LYS A 210 27.90 3.91 7.77
C LYS A 210 26.59 3.26 8.23
N LYS A 211 25.48 4.02 8.26
CA LYS A 211 24.15 3.50 8.63
C LYS A 211 23.60 2.55 7.59
N ALA A 212 23.68 2.90 6.30
CA ALA A 212 23.26 2.03 5.21
C ALA A 212 24.08 0.71 5.16
N ASP A 213 25.40 0.80 5.35
CA ASP A 213 26.30 -0.35 5.39
C ASP A 213 26.03 -1.26 6.59
N GLY A 214 25.76 -0.68 7.78
CA GLY A 214 25.38 -1.42 8.97
C GLY A 214 24.04 -2.16 8.81
N LEU A 215 23.07 -1.56 8.12
CA LEU A 215 21.80 -2.23 7.80
C LEU A 215 21.98 -3.37 6.79
N LEU A 216 22.84 -3.20 5.78
CA LEU A 216 23.20 -4.29 4.86
C LEU A 216 23.80 -5.47 5.63
N LYS A 217 24.75 -5.20 6.53
CA LYS A 217 25.32 -6.24 7.40
C LYS A 217 24.25 -6.91 8.27
N LYS A 218 23.33 -6.14 8.86
CA LYS A 218 22.20 -6.71 9.63
C LYS A 218 21.32 -7.62 8.77
N MET A 219 21.12 -7.34 7.48
CA MET A 219 20.42 -8.25 6.57
C MET A 219 21.17 -9.57 6.39
N GLU A 220 22.48 -9.51 6.18
CA GLU A 220 23.34 -10.69 6.02
C GLU A 220 23.36 -11.55 7.29
N ASP A 221 23.48 -10.92 8.46
CA ASP A 221 23.45 -11.59 9.77
C ASP A 221 22.10 -12.29 10.02
N LEU A 222 21.00 -11.72 9.53
CA LEU A 222 19.65 -12.29 9.59
C LEU A 222 19.34 -13.25 8.43
N GLN A 223 20.32 -13.56 7.58
CA GLN A 223 20.15 -14.42 6.40
C GLN A 223 19.05 -13.93 5.42
N ILE A 224 18.80 -12.63 5.40
CA ILE A 224 17.89 -11.98 4.45
C ILE A 224 18.70 -11.58 3.24
N GLU A 225 18.45 -12.23 2.11
CA GLU A 225 19.21 -11.97 0.89
C GLU A 225 19.02 -10.51 0.40
N PRO A 226 20.09 -9.70 0.35
CA PRO A 226 20.01 -8.34 -0.20
C PRO A 226 19.64 -8.40 -1.68
N SER A 227 18.96 -7.36 -2.19
CA SER A 227 18.70 -7.26 -3.64
C SER A 227 19.70 -6.33 -4.32
N ALA A 228 19.76 -6.35 -5.66
CA ALA A 228 20.51 -5.36 -6.44
C ALA A 228 20.20 -3.91 -6.00
N LYS A 229 18.93 -3.60 -5.69
CA LYS A 229 18.52 -2.28 -5.20
C LYS A 229 19.17 -1.92 -3.87
N VAL A 230 19.31 -2.88 -2.97
CA VAL A 230 19.96 -2.66 -1.67
C VAL A 230 21.43 -2.28 -1.89
N TYR A 231 22.18 -3.08 -2.67
CA TYR A 231 23.58 -2.78 -2.99
C TYR A 231 23.73 -1.41 -3.65
N THR A 232 22.91 -1.10 -4.66
CA THR A 232 22.93 0.20 -5.34
C THR A 232 22.66 1.35 -4.37
N SER A 233 21.72 1.20 -3.43
CA SER A 233 21.43 2.24 -2.42
C SER A 233 22.60 2.44 -1.43
N VAL A 234 23.27 1.37 -0.99
CA VAL A 234 24.46 1.46 -0.12
C VAL A 234 25.64 2.07 -0.87
N ILE A 235 25.90 1.64 -2.11
CA ILE A 235 26.92 2.23 -3.00
C ILE A 235 26.65 3.73 -3.22
N SER A 236 25.39 4.11 -3.47
CA SER A 236 25.01 5.51 -3.63
C SER A 236 25.20 6.33 -2.35
N ALA A 237 25.05 5.73 -1.17
CA ALA A 237 25.34 6.38 0.10
C ALA A 237 26.85 6.62 0.27
N TRP A 238 27.68 5.62 -0.06
CA TRP A 238 29.13 5.74 -0.05
C TRP A 238 29.67 6.71 -1.09
N SER A 239 29.10 6.74 -2.31
CA SER A 239 29.55 7.65 -3.38
C SER A 239 29.35 9.13 -3.05
N LYS A 240 28.43 9.44 -2.13
CA LYS A 240 28.14 10.80 -1.64
C LYS A 240 28.85 11.11 -0.32
N SER A 241 29.57 10.15 0.24
CA SER A 241 30.28 10.31 1.51
C SER A 241 31.67 10.90 1.30
N HIS A 242 32.09 11.77 2.22
CA HIS A 242 33.45 12.31 2.28
C HIS A 242 34.34 11.54 3.27
N GLU A 243 33.87 10.41 3.79
CA GLU A 243 34.64 9.58 4.72
C GLU A 243 35.86 8.95 4.01
N PRO A 244 37.02 8.86 4.69
CA PRO A 244 38.17 8.14 4.17
C PRO A 244 37.81 6.70 3.79
N GLY A 245 38.20 6.27 2.59
CA GLY A 245 37.92 4.92 2.09
C GLY A 245 36.52 4.73 1.49
N ALA A 246 35.69 5.77 1.40
CA ALA A 246 34.35 5.69 0.81
C ALA A 246 34.34 5.11 -0.62
N ALA A 247 35.24 5.60 -1.48
CA ALA A 247 35.39 5.11 -2.85
C ALA A 247 35.78 3.62 -2.91
N LEU A 248 36.73 3.20 -2.07
CA LEU A 248 37.16 1.81 -1.97
C LEU A 248 36.01 0.91 -1.51
N ARG A 249 35.25 1.34 -0.51
CA ARG A 249 34.09 0.59 -0.01
C ARG A 249 33.01 0.44 -1.09
N ALA A 250 32.71 1.50 -1.84
CA ALA A 250 31.78 1.45 -2.96
C ALA A 250 32.25 0.45 -4.05
N GLU A 251 33.54 0.44 -4.38
CA GLU A 251 34.12 -0.50 -5.35
C GLU A 251 34.04 -1.95 -4.88
N ILE A 252 34.32 -2.21 -3.59
CA ILE A 252 34.19 -3.55 -2.99
C ILE A 252 32.75 -4.05 -3.12
N LEU A 253 31.76 -3.23 -2.77
CA LEU A 253 30.34 -3.62 -2.86
C LEU A 253 29.93 -3.91 -4.31
N LEU A 254 30.42 -3.13 -5.29
CA LEU A 254 30.19 -3.40 -6.71
C LEU A 254 30.81 -4.74 -7.15
N LYS A 255 32.03 -5.05 -6.70
CA LYS A 255 32.69 -6.33 -6.98
C LYS A 255 31.92 -7.52 -6.37
N VAL A 256 31.41 -7.38 -5.14
CA VAL A 256 30.56 -8.39 -4.50
C VAL A 256 29.31 -8.65 -5.33
N MET A 257 28.61 -7.57 -5.73
CA MET A 257 27.41 -7.66 -6.56
C MET A 257 27.69 -8.36 -7.91
N HIS A 258 28.77 -8.01 -8.60
CA HIS A 258 29.20 -8.69 -9.83
C HIS A 258 29.52 -10.17 -9.62
N ALA A 259 30.21 -10.52 -8.53
CA ALA A 259 30.54 -11.90 -8.23
C ALA A 259 29.29 -12.75 -7.97
N MET A 260 28.29 -12.20 -7.26
CA MET A 260 27.00 -12.86 -7.05
C MET A 260 26.26 -13.10 -8.36
N TYR A 261 26.22 -12.10 -9.25
CA TYR A 261 25.61 -12.25 -10.58
C TYR A 261 26.27 -13.35 -11.42
N LYS A 262 27.62 -13.37 -11.44
CA LYS A 262 28.39 -14.40 -12.18
C LYS A 262 28.17 -15.82 -11.64
N LYS A 263 27.86 -15.97 -10.35
CA LYS A 263 27.53 -17.26 -9.71
C LYS A 263 26.10 -17.75 -10.00
N GLY A 264 25.35 -17.07 -10.88
CA GLY A 264 24.00 -17.47 -11.30
C GLY A 264 22.88 -16.71 -10.59
N ASN A 265 23.18 -15.78 -9.69
CA ASN A 265 22.15 -14.93 -9.08
C ASN A 265 21.77 -13.78 -10.03
N HIS A 266 20.94 -14.08 -11.01
CA HIS A 266 20.50 -13.10 -12.01
C HIS A 266 19.71 -11.92 -11.42
N SER A 267 19.22 -12.02 -10.17
CA SER A 267 18.57 -10.91 -9.45
C SER A 267 19.55 -9.81 -9.04
N MET A 268 20.87 -10.10 -9.05
CA MET A 268 21.97 -9.18 -8.74
C MET A 268 22.53 -8.46 -9.97
N LYS A 269 21.79 -8.47 -11.10
CA LYS A 269 22.23 -7.80 -12.32
C LYS A 269 22.44 -6.30 -12.04
N PRO A 270 23.64 -5.75 -12.29
CA PRO A 270 23.87 -4.31 -12.24
C PRO A 270 22.99 -3.62 -13.27
N ASN A 271 22.25 -2.63 -12.82
CA ASN A 271 21.35 -1.78 -13.59
C ASN A 271 22.01 -0.46 -13.96
#